data_AF-A0A1Z4NGR0-F1
#
_entry.id   AF-A0A1Z4NGR0-F1
#
_cell.length_a   1.000
_cell.length_b   1.000
_cell.length_c   1.000
_cell.angle_alpha   90.00
_cell.angle_beta   90.00
_cell.angle_gamma   90.00
#
_symmetry.space_group_name_H-M   'P 1'
#
loop_
_entity.id
_entity.type
_entity.pdbx_description
1 polymer ?
#
loop_
_entity_poly.entity_id
_entity_poly.type
_entity_poly.pdbx_seq_one_letter_code
_entity_poly.pdbx_strand_id
1 'polypeptide(L)'
;MAKPASKKSAVNTSIVKFSANKAPKKSSVSGCLSFLFAIAILFSATGLIVGLGWLGFMYIFQPHQVTWINQLLPNWAQVPWQGERPKSLTDINSELQKQGEIAGKFIPLAEDKGRYLLPIYTQRPNCSSDCREITELRLYEVSNDAEFESQQQKYYYLLSQTSITGPEESFVLAPLANATNEHPGSSINLPLTEIDRFSPRSAPPGFWFYLHGSRADGIHHLTYGQIFFYNPERDRLQQMLVWTSPQGQIPQWQEITGGGMQELLINQSVGLEPQFRVFQVKTAKSSVYPTSLEEILLQPPAWNDKAFTNALQVARSGLWSPADKWLQFIQKQKKSKIPARAQAQIALVRLHAEQTTIQADADWASPGQAVLANLIDGRWGNALRILQNSGTNVSEISRLLKADGGRLGDRVRIALGINPKRSEVQIWGALIIAAQTNEKRANAWLQSQPHVTEQTRKEVQIWLQRLRGG
;
A
#
# COMPACT_ATOMS: atom_id res chain seq x y z
N MET A 1 -15.83 -6.68 64.54
CA MET A 1 -16.48 -6.17 65.77
C MET A 1 -17.43 -5.04 65.34
N ALA A 2 -18.71 -4.96 65.66
CA ALA A 2 -19.61 -5.79 66.43
C ALA A 2 -21.06 -5.41 66.02
N LYS A 3 -21.96 -6.40 65.88
CA LYS A 3 -23.39 -6.21 66.20
C LYS A 3 -23.49 -5.92 67.70
N PRO A 4 -24.48 -5.13 68.17
CA PRO A 4 -25.67 -5.74 68.78
C PRO A 4 -26.97 -4.95 68.43
N ALA A 5 -28.14 -5.57 68.22
CA ALA A 5 -28.99 -6.37 69.09
C ALA A 5 -29.95 -5.56 69.99
N SER A 6 -31.24 -5.57 69.60
CA SER A 6 -32.42 -5.94 70.41
C SER A 6 -32.50 -5.57 71.91
N LYS A 7 -33.59 -4.87 72.29
CA LYS A 7 -34.43 -5.07 73.51
C LYS A 7 -35.82 -4.48 73.19
N LYS A 8 -36.95 -5.19 73.12
CA LYS A 8 -37.78 -5.96 74.09
C LYS A 8 -38.44 -5.15 75.24
N SER A 9 -39.80 -5.22 75.23
CA SER A 9 -40.74 -5.34 76.37
C SER A 9 -41.03 -4.07 77.21
N ALA A 10 -42.20 -3.77 77.80
CA ALA A 10 -43.49 -4.47 78.04
C ALA A 10 -44.59 -3.39 78.31
N VAL A 11 -45.85 -3.52 77.88
CA VAL A 11 -47.06 -4.04 78.59
C VAL A 11 -47.73 -3.07 79.61
N ASN A 12 -48.98 -2.67 79.34
CA ASN A 12 -50.21 -2.85 80.17
C ASN A 12 -51.40 -2.01 79.63
N THR A 13 -52.41 -2.65 79.04
CA THR A 13 -53.74 -3.02 79.60
C THR A 13 -54.67 -1.87 79.99
N SER A 14 -55.78 -1.75 79.26
CA SER A 14 -57.11 -1.66 79.87
C SER A 14 -58.16 -2.24 78.94
N ILE A 15 -59.00 -3.09 79.54
CA ILE A 15 -60.07 -3.88 78.95
C ILE A 15 -61.35 -3.06 79.02
N VAL A 16 -62.05 -2.89 77.91
CA VAL A 16 -63.50 -2.62 77.93
C VAL A 16 -64.17 -3.58 76.95
N LYS A 17 -64.99 -4.47 77.52
CA LYS A 17 -65.89 -5.39 76.82
C LYS A 17 -66.97 -4.58 76.10
N PHE A 18 -67.27 -4.93 74.84
CA PHE A 18 -68.62 -4.75 74.31
C PHE A 18 -69.01 -5.92 73.40
N SER A 19 -70.28 -6.28 73.55
CA SER A 19 -70.93 -7.49 73.08
C SER A 19 -70.85 -7.74 71.58
N ALA A 20 -70.87 -9.04 71.28
CA ALA A 20 -71.03 -9.63 69.97
C ALA A 20 -72.28 -9.14 69.24
N ASN A 21 -72.14 -8.91 67.93
CA ASN A 21 -73.16 -9.27 66.95
C ASN A 21 -72.48 -9.81 65.70
N LYS A 22 -72.86 -11.05 65.33
CA LYS A 22 -72.40 -11.76 64.13
C LYS A 22 -72.99 -11.12 62.89
N ALA A 23 -72.16 -10.87 61.88
CA ALA A 23 -72.60 -10.74 60.49
C ALA A 23 -71.84 -11.78 59.63
N PRO A 24 -72.51 -12.48 58.69
CA PRO A 24 -71.92 -13.61 57.99
C PRO A 24 -70.90 -13.16 56.93
N LYS A 25 -69.77 -13.88 56.90
CA LYS A 25 -68.78 -13.88 55.80
C LYS A 25 -69.46 -14.30 54.49
N LYS A 26 -69.51 -13.40 53.51
CA LYS A 26 -69.66 -13.77 52.09
C LYS A 26 -68.27 -14.08 51.53
N SER A 27 -68.03 -15.34 51.20
CA SER A 27 -66.85 -15.80 50.46
C SER A 27 -66.95 -15.36 49.00
N SER A 28 -66.14 -14.37 48.61
CA SER A 28 -65.94 -13.97 47.21
C SER A 28 -64.91 -14.89 46.57
N VAL A 29 -65.37 -16.00 45.99
CA VAL A 29 -64.55 -16.93 45.19
C VAL A 29 -64.64 -16.59 43.69
N SER A 30 -65.53 -15.70 43.26
CA SER A 30 -65.62 -15.28 41.84
C SER A 30 -64.59 -14.21 41.43
N GLY A 31 -63.95 -13.53 42.38
CA GLY A 31 -62.98 -12.46 42.09
C GLY A 31 -61.54 -12.94 41.82
N CYS A 32 -61.16 -14.14 42.27
CA CYS A 32 -59.78 -14.64 42.14
C CYS A 32 -59.50 -15.21 40.74
N LEU A 33 -60.45 -15.92 40.15
CA LEU A 33 -60.35 -16.43 38.78
C LEU A 33 -60.40 -15.31 37.74
N SER A 34 -61.23 -14.27 37.94
CA SER A 34 -61.26 -13.11 37.05
C SER A 34 -59.97 -12.28 37.11
N PHE A 35 -59.32 -12.21 38.28
CA PHE A 35 -58.06 -11.49 38.45
C PHE A 35 -56.88 -12.24 37.83
N LEU A 36 -56.81 -13.57 37.96
CA LEU A 36 -55.81 -14.40 37.29
C LEU A 36 -55.99 -14.43 35.77
N PHE A 37 -57.24 -14.44 35.28
CA PHE A 37 -57.52 -14.35 33.84
C PHE A 37 -57.19 -12.97 33.28
N ALA A 38 -57.50 -11.90 34.01
CA ALA A 38 -57.12 -10.53 33.64
C ALA A 38 -55.60 -10.33 33.64
N ILE A 39 -54.88 -10.90 34.62
CA ILE A 39 -53.41 -10.88 34.67
C ILE A 39 -52.81 -11.68 33.51
N ALA A 40 -53.36 -12.86 33.18
CA ALA A 40 -52.91 -13.66 32.04
C ALA A 40 -53.11 -12.91 30.71
N ILE A 41 -54.26 -12.23 30.55
CA ILE A 41 -54.53 -11.38 29.38
C ILE A 41 -53.59 -10.16 29.33
N LEU A 42 -53.29 -9.54 30.48
CA LEU A 42 -52.37 -8.40 30.55
C LEU A 42 -50.92 -8.82 30.23
N PHE A 43 -50.46 -9.96 30.73
CA PHE A 43 -49.13 -10.48 30.40
C PHE A 43 -49.05 -10.98 28.96
N SER A 44 -50.11 -11.59 28.41
CA SER A 44 -50.13 -11.97 26.99
C SER A 44 -50.14 -10.75 26.08
N ALA A 45 -50.89 -9.70 26.43
CA ALA A 45 -50.93 -8.45 25.68
C ALA A 45 -49.59 -7.72 25.74
N THR A 46 -48.95 -7.67 26.92
CA THR A 46 -47.63 -7.02 27.08
C THR A 46 -46.54 -7.79 26.33
N GLY A 47 -46.56 -9.12 26.38
CA GLY A 47 -45.65 -9.97 25.62
C GLY A 47 -45.81 -9.80 24.10
N LEU A 48 -47.04 -9.65 23.62
CA LEU A 48 -47.34 -9.36 22.21
C LEU A 48 -46.79 -8.00 21.78
N ILE A 49 -46.95 -6.96 22.61
CA ILE A 49 -46.44 -5.61 22.32
C ILE A 49 -44.91 -5.61 22.26
N VAL A 50 -44.25 -6.27 23.23
CA VAL A 50 -42.78 -6.37 23.25
C VAL A 50 -42.27 -7.20 22.07
N GLY A 51 -42.93 -8.32 21.75
CA GLY A 51 -42.58 -9.16 20.61
C GLY A 51 -42.74 -8.44 19.26
N LEU A 52 -43.85 -7.74 19.05
CA LEU A 52 -44.09 -6.95 17.84
C LEU A 52 -43.16 -5.74 17.76
N GLY A 53 -42.85 -5.10 18.89
CA GLY A 53 -41.86 -4.03 18.97
C GLY A 53 -40.45 -4.49 18.62
N TRP A 54 -40.05 -5.67 19.10
CA TRP A 54 -38.76 -6.29 18.76
C TRP A 54 -38.70 -6.69 17.29
N LEU A 55 -39.79 -7.24 16.74
CA LEU A 55 -39.92 -7.53 15.31
C LEU A 55 -39.83 -6.27 14.44
N GLY A 56 -40.47 -5.17 14.85
CA GLY A 56 -40.36 -3.87 14.18
C GLY A 56 -38.94 -3.30 14.24
N PHE A 57 -38.27 -3.43 15.37
CA PHE A 57 -36.85 -3.05 15.52
C PHE A 57 -35.95 -3.88 14.59
N MET A 58 -36.11 -5.21 14.57
CA MET A 58 -35.36 -6.09 13.67
C MET A 58 -35.65 -5.76 12.20
N TYR A 59 -36.89 -5.44 11.85
CA TYR A 59 -37.25 -5.09 10.48
C TYR A 59 -36.60 -3.78 10.00
N ILE A 60 -36.51 -2.76 10.87
CA ILE A 60 -35.89 -1.46 10.53
C ILE A 60 -34.37 -1.58 10.43
N PHE A 61 -33.72 -2.30 11.35
CA PHE A 61 -32.26 -2.30 11.46
C PHE A 61 -31.59 -3.51 10.78
N GLN A 62 -32.29 -4.64 10.63
CA GLN A 62 -31.77 -5.90 10.08
C GLN A 62 -32.87 -6.66 9.29
N PRO A 63 -33.42 -6.09 8.20
CA PRO A 63 -34.56 -6.68 7.48
C PRO A 63 -34.33 -8.11 6.96
N HIS A 64 -33.08 -8.50 6.76
CA HIS A 64 -32.67 -9.87 6.36
C HIS A 64 -32.98 -10.94 7.41
N GLN A 65 -32.99 -10.61 8.71
CA GLN A 65 -33.23 -11.57 9.79
C GLN A 65 -34.72 -11.86 10.05
N VAL A 66 -35.63 -11.16 9.36
CA VAL A 66 -37.09 -11.26 9.57
C VAL A 66 -37.78 -12.02 8.41
N THR A 67 -37.01 -12.44 7.41
CA THR A 67 -37.50 -13.15 6.20
C THR A 67 -38.08 -14.52 6.49
N TRP A 68 -37.68 -15.18 7.58
CA TRP A 68 -38.25 -16.46 8.01
C TRP A 68 -39.77 -16.40 8.22
N ILE A 69 -40.32 -15.21 8.53
CA ILE A 69 -41.77 -15.01 8.73
C ILE A 69 -42.53 -15.16 7.40
N ASN A 70 -41.89 -14.92 6.24
CA ASN A 70 -42.52 -15.15 4.94
C ASN A 70 -42.85 -16.63 4.69
N GLN A 71 -42.23 -17.57 5.41
CA GLN A 71 -42.60 -19.01 5.37
C GLN A 71 -43.93 -19.29 6.11
N LEU A 72 -44.33 -18.41 7.04
CA LEU A 72 -45.55 -18.51 7.85
C LEU A 72 -46.67 -17.58 7.36
N LEU A 73 -46.35 -16.64 6.47
CA LEU A 73 -47.28 -15.65 5.93
C LEU A 73 -47.88 -16.11 4.59
N PRO A 74 -49.20 -15.94 4.38
CA PRO A 74 -49.82 -16.17 3.07
C PRO A 74 -49.32 -15.17 2.03
N ASN A 75 -49.36 -15.54 0.75
CA ASN A 75 -48.75 -14.79 -0.37
C ASN A 75 -49.11 -13.28 -0.41
N TRP A 76 -50.29 -12.89 0.06
CA TRP A 76 -50.75 -11.49 0.08
C TRP A 76 -50.16 -10.66 1.23
N ALA A 77 -49.59 -11.31 2.26
CA ALA A 77 -49.01 -10.70 3.45
C ALA A 77 -47.49 -10.80 3.50
N GLN A 78 -46.87 -11.48 2.52
CA GLN A 78 -45.42 -11.60 2.44
C GLN A 78 -44.79 -10.22 2.35
N VAL A 79 -43.79 -9.98 3.19
CA VAL A 79 -43.11 -8.72 3.23
C VAL A 79 -42.21 -8.62 1.98
N PRO A 80 -42.40 -7.61 1.10
CA PRO A 80 -41.63 -7.49 -0.12
C PRO A 80 -40.15 -7.26 0.22
N TRP A 81 -39.31 -8.17 -0.27
CA TRP A 81 -37.86 -8.09 -0.16
C TRP A 81 -37.37 -6.96 -1.07
N GLN A 82 -36.78 -5.91 -0.49
CA GLN A 82 -36.14 -4.81 -1.25
C GLN A 82 -34.62 -4.99 -1.44
N GLY A 83 -34.04 -6.08 -0.92
CA GLY A 83 -32.66 -6.46 -1.22
C GLY A 83 -32.54 -7.28 -2.50
N GLU A 84 -31.34 -7.48 -3.02
CA GLU A 84 -31.14 -8.55 -4.01
C GLU A 84 -31.25 -9.90 -3.29
N ARG A 85 -31.93 -10.88 -3.89
CA ARG A 85 -31.98 -12.26 -3.36
C ARG A 85 -30.60 -12.89 -3.50
N PRO A 86 -30.09 -13.67 -2.52
CA PRO A 86 -28.77 -14.24 -2.64
C PRO A 86 -28.76 -15.27 -3.78
N LYS A 87 -27.64 -15.34 -4.50
CA LYS A 87 -27.50 -16.15 -5.73
C LYS A 87 -26.49 -17.27 -5.52
N SER A 88 -26.71 -18.40 -6.18
CA SER A 88 -25.70 -19.47 -6.23
C SER A 88 -24.52 -19.05 -7.13
N LEU A 89 -23.36 -19.70 -6.99
CA LEU A 89 -22.22 -19.47 -7.89
C LEU A 89 -22.59 -19.75 -9.36
N THR A 90 -23.44 -20.74 -9.59
CA THR A 90 -23.93 -21.09 -10.93
C THR A 90 -24.80 -19.99 -11.53
N ASP A 91 -25.67 -19.37 -10.72
CA ASP A 91 -26.52 -18.26 -11.17
C ASP A 91 -25.68 -17.02 -11.46
N ILE A 92 -24.73 -16.69 -10.58
CA ILE A 92 -23.78 -15.57 -10.77
C ILE A 92 -23.01 -15.75 -12.07
N ASN A 93 -22.44 -16.93 -12.30
CA ASN A 93 -21.70 -17.22 -13.53
C ASN A 93 -22.59 -17.15 -14.78
N SER A 94 -23.83 -17.63 -14.71
CA SER A 94 -24.78 -17.56 -15.83
C SER A 94 -25.15 -16.12 -16.17
N GLU A 95 -25.37 -15.27 -15.17
CA GLU A 95 -25.68 -13.85 -15.36
C GLU A 95 -24.51 -13.10 -16.00
N LEU A 96 -23.29 -13.32 -15.50
CA LEU A 96 -22.06 -12.75 -16.08
C LEU A 96 -21.87 -13.18 -17.55
N GLN A 97 -22.06 -14.47 -17.85
CA GLN A 97 -21.95 -14.96 -19.22
C GLN A 97 -22.97 -14.32 -20.17
N LYS A 98 -24.21 -14.09 -19.71
CA LYS A 98 -25.23 -13.38 -20.49
C LYS A 98 -24.84 -11.93 -20.79
N GLN A 99 -24.02 -11.32 -19.94
CA GLN A 99 -23.48 -9.97 -20.10
C GLN A 99 -22.18 -9.95 -20.95
N GLY A 100 -21.69 -11.11 -21.38
CA GLY A 100 -20.39 -11.22 -22.07
C GLY A 100 -19.19 -11.10 -21.13
N GLU A 101 -19.42 -11.19 -19.82
CA GLU A 101 -18.40 -11.15 -18.77
C GLU A 101 -17.99 -12.55 -18.34
N ILE A 102 -16.75 -12.68 -17.85
CA ILE A 102 -16.16 -13.95 -17.43
C ILE A 102 -15.83 -13.85 -15.94
N ALA A 103 -16.42 -14.72 -15.14
CA ALA A 103 -16.08 -14.85 -13.73
C ALA A 103 -14.68 -15.45 -13.54
N GLY A 104 -13.87 -14.87 -12.67
CA GLY A 104 -12.65 -15.50 -12.19
C GLY A 104 -12.86 -16.48 -11.04
N LYS A 105 -11.77 -16.77 -10.32
CA LYS A 105 -11.85 -17.59 -9.10
C LYS A 105 -12.34 -16.74 -7.92
N PHE A 106 -13.21 -17.33 -7.10
CA PHE A 106 -13.55 -16.78 -5.79
C PHE A 106 -12.33 -16.80 -4.87
N ILE A 107 -11.90 -15.62 -4.42
CA ILE A 107 -10.76 -15.45 -3.52
C ILE A 107 -11.30 -15.18 -2.11
N PRO A 108 -11.02 -16.03 -1.11
CA PRO A 108 -11.47 -15.80 0.26
C PRO A 108 -10.74 -14.60 0.88
N LEU A 109 -11.51 -13.63 1.38
CA LEU A 109 -11.01 -12.41 2.01
C LEU A 109 -11.00 -12.48 3.54
N ALA A 110 -11.46 -13.56 4.15
CA ALA A 110 -11.31 -13.84 5.57
C ALA A 110 -11.60 -15.33 5.79
N GLU A 111 -10.79 -16.03 6.58
CA GLU A 111 -10.99 -17.46 6.83
C GLU A 111 -12.26 -17.74 7.67
N ASP A 112 -12.73 -16.74 8.42
CA ASP A 112 -13.79 -16.86 9.43
C ASP A 112 -15.12 -16.17 9.06
N LYS A 113 -15.15 -15.25 8.08
CA LYS A 113 -16.34 -14.42 7.80
C LYS A 113 -17.12 -14.76 6.52
N GLY A 114 -16.74 -15.79 5.77
CA GLY A 114 -17.47 -16.15 4.54
C GLY A 114 -17.52 -15.01 3.50
N ARG A 115 -16.52 -14.12 3.50
CA ARG A 115 -16.40 -13.00 2.55
C ARG A 115 -15.48 -13.41 1.39
N TYR A 116 -15.88 -13.09 0.17
CA TYR A 116 -15.17 -13.50 -1.04
C TYR A 116 -15.05 -12.34 -2.03
N LEU A 117 -13.92 -12.29 -2.71
CA LEU A 117 -13.68 -11.43 -3.86
C LEU A 117 -13.84 -12.23 -5.14
N LEU A 118 -14.59 -11.71 -6.10
CA LEU A 118 -14.71 -12.26 -7.44
C LEU A 118 -14.20 -11.23 -8.46
N PRO A 119 -13.05 -11.49 -9.11
CA PRO A 119 -12.63 -10.69 -10.26
C PRO A 119 -13.50 -11.03 -11.47
N ILE A 120 -13.94 -9.99 -12.18
CA ILE A 120 -14.71 -10.08 -13.42
C ILE A 120 -13.82 -9.66 -14.58
N TYR A 121 -13.83 -10.47 -15.62
CA TYR A 121 -13.02 -10.26 -16.81
C TYR A 121 -13.89 -9.97 -18.03
N THR A 122 -13.37 -9.14 -18.93
CA THR A 122 -13.92 -8.97 -20.29
C THR A 122 -12.89 -9.40 -21.32
N GLN A 123 -13.37 -9.76 -22.51
CA GLN A 123 -12.50 -10.04 -23.65
C GLN A 123 -12.13 -8.73 -24.34
N ARG A 124 -10.82 -8.49 -24.52
CA ARG A 124 -10.31 -7.32 -25.23
C ARG A 124 -10.47 -7.50 -26.75
N PRO A 125 -10.88 -6.46 -27.49
CA PRO A 125 -10.88 -6.50 -28.95
C PRO A 125 -9.43 -6.52 -29.48
N ASN A 126 -9.20 -7.23 -30.59
CA ASN A 126 -7.94 -7.22 -31.35
C ASN A 126 -6.67 -7.59 -30.55
N CYS A 127 -6.77 -8.56 -29.64
CA CYS A 127 -5.64 -9.06 -28.85
C CYS A 127 -4.98 -10.29 -29.51
N SER A 128 -3.65 -10.39 -29.41
CA SER A 128 -2.87 -11.57 -29.82
C SER A 128 -2.49 -12.49 -28.65
N SER A 129 -2.29 -11.93 -27.45
CA SER A 129 -2.04 -12.66 -26.19
C SER A 129 -2.72 -11.96 -25.01
N ASP A 130 -2.98 -12.70 -23.93
CA ASP A 130 -3.59 -12.21 -22.68
C ASP A 130 -4.88 -11.41 -22.90
N CYS A 131 -5.76 -11.98 -23.70
CA CYS A 131 -6.96 -11.34 -24.22
C CYS A 131 -8.04 -10.98 -23.19
N ARG A 132 -7.81 -11.25 -21.90
CA ARG A 132 -8.76 -10.94 -20.84
C ARG A 132 -8.20 -9.85 -19.95
N GLU A 133 -9.02 -8.88 -19.61
CA GLU A 133 -8.67 -7.85 -18.63
C GLU A 133 -9.70 -7.85 -17.50
N ILE A 134 -9.23 -7.55 -16.29
CA ILE A 134 -10.05 -7.36 -15.10
C ILE A 134 -10.69 -5.97 -15.20
N THR A 135 -12.00 -5.94 -15.35
CA THR A 135 -12.78 -4.69 -15.44
C THR A 135 -13.54 -4.39 -14.15
N GLU A 136 -13.73 -5.38 -13.29
CA GLU A 136 -14.47 -5.21 -12.05
C GLU A 136 -14.03 -6.20 -10.97
N LEU A 137 -14.13 -5.76 -9.72
CA LEU A 137 -14.05 -6.60 -8.54
C LEU A 137 -15.38 -6.58 -7.80
N ARG A 138 -15.98 -7.75 -7.60
CA ARG A 138 -17.22 -7.93 -6.83
C ARG A 138 -16.92 -8.53 -5.47
N LEU A 139 -17.47 -7.93 -4.42
CA LEU A 139 -17.38 -8.42 -3.05
C LEU A 139 -18.66 -9.16 -2.69
N TYR A 140 -18.52 -10.40 -2.20
CA TYR A 140 -19.62 -11.27 -1.82
C TYR A 140 -19.55 -11.71 -0.35
N GLU A 141 -20.71 -12.01 0.23
CA GLU A 141 -20.87 -12.68 1.52
C GLU A 141 -21.69 -13.95 1.35
N VAL A 142 -21.34 -15.01 2.09
CA VAL A 142 -22.21 -16.19 2.20
C VAL A 142 -23.50 -15.82 2.94
N SER A 143 -24.65 -16.15 2.34
CA SER A 143 -25.95 -16.02 3.00
C SER A 143 -26.07 -17.00 4.16
N ASN A 144 -26.60 -16.50 5.28
CA ASN A 144 -26.98 -17.28 6.46
C ASN A 144 -28.51 -17.34 6.61
N ASP A 145 -29.26 -17.17 5.52
CA ASP A 145 -30.72 -17.20 5.60
C ASP A 145 -31.20 -18.65 5.71
N ALA A 146 -32.08 -18.91 6.67
CA ALA A 146 -32.57 -20.26 6.98
C ALA A 146 -33.22 -20.99 5.78
N GLU A 147 -33.76 -20.26 4.79
CA GLU A 147 -34.29 -20.82 3.54
C GLU A 147 -33.22 -21.55 2.69
N PHE A 148 -31.96 -21.13 2.81
CA PHE A 148 -30.85 -21.67 2.03
C PHE A 148 -29.88 -22.52 2.85
N GLU A 149 -29.96 -22.50 4.20
CA GLU A 149 -29.12 -23.32 5.08
C GLU A 149 -29.27 -24.83 4.84
N SER A 150 -30.48 -25.30 4.48
CA SER A 150 -30.74 -26.71 4.20
C SER A 150 -30.32 -27.16 2.80
N GLN A 151 -29.83 -26.25 1.97
CA GLN A 151 -29.45 -26.54 0.59
C GLN A 151 -27.97 -26.95 0.52
N GLN A 152 -27.65 -27.92 -0.34
CA GLN A 152 -26.27 -28.38 -0.52
C GLN A 152 -25.35 -27.31 -1.15
N GLN A 153 -25.93 -26.34 -1.85
CA GLN A 153 -25.21 -25.26 -2.52
C GLN A 153 -25.18 -24.01 -1.65
N LYS A 154 -24.03 -23.32 -1.63
CA LYS A 154 -23.88 -22.03 -0.95
C LYS A 154 -24.46 -20.91 -1.80
N TYR A 155 -25.09 -19.95 -1.11
CA TYR A 155 -25.67 -18.75 -1.70
C TYR A 155 -24.93 -17.50 -1.24
N TYR A 156 -24.90 -16.48 -2.08
CA TYR A 156 -24.07 -15.30 -1.88
C TYR A 156 -24.85 -14.01 -2.08
N TYR A 157 -24.65 -13.05 -1.17
CA TYR A 157 -25.06 -11.66 -1.31
C TYR A 157 -23.96 -10.85 -1.97
N LEU A 158 -24.30 -10.07 -2.99
CA LEU A 158 -23.40 -9.06 -3.54
C LEU A 158 -23.40 -7.84 -2.61
N LEU A 159 -22.23 -7.49 -2.09
CA LEU A 159 -22.07 -6.37 -1.16
C LEU A 159 -21.62 -5.09 -1.86
N SER A 160 -20.68 -5.22 -2.79
CA SER A 160 -20.16 -4.09 -3.54
C SER A 160 -19.52 -4.53 -4.86
N GLN A 161 -19.47 -3.58 -5.79
CA GLN A 161 -18.81 -3.70 -7.08
C GLN A 161 -17.84 -2.53 -7.21
N THR A 162 -16.62 -2.82 -7.65
CA THR A 162 -15.57 -1.82 -7.86
C THR A 162 -15.08 -1.93 -9.28
N SER A 163 -15.36 -0.94 -10.12
CA SER A 163 -14.82 -0.86 -11.48
C SER A 163 -13.30 -0.70 -11.44
N ILE A 164 -12.62 -1.40 -12.33
CA ILE A 164 -11.17 -1.41 -12.47
C ILE A 164 -10.80 -0.79 -13.80
N THR A 165 -9.85 0.14 -13.75
CA THR A 165 -9.23 0.75 -14.92
C THR A 165 -7.75 0.74 -14.67
N GLY A 166 -6.97 0.10 -15.54
CA GLY A 166 -5.53 0.02 -15.35
C GLY A 166 -4.80 1.34 -15.58
N PRO A 167 -3.50 1.40 -15.24
CA PRO A 167 -2.73 2.63 -15.29
C PRO A 167 -2.52 3.12 -16.73
N GLU A 168 -2.39 4.45 -16.88
CA GLU A 168 -1.97 5.05 -18.14
C GLU A 168 -0.58 4.55 -18.56
N GLU A 169 -0.40 4.34 -19.87
CA GLU A 169 0.87 3.95 -20.46
C GLU A 169 1.99 4.95 -20.13
N SER A 170 1.67 6.25 -20.13
CA SER A 170 2.61 7.31 -19.74
C SER A 170 3.18 7.10 -18.33
N PHE A 171 2.32 6.72 -17.38
CA PHE A 171 2.71 6.43 -16.01
C PHE A 171 3.62 5.21 -15.95
N VAL A 172 3.29 4.15 -16.69
CA VAL A 172 4.06 2.89 -16.70
C VAL A 172 5.45 3.08 -17.30
N LEU A 173 5.56 3.90 -18.36
CA LEU A 173 6.82 4.21 -19.05
C LEU A 173 7.63 5.33 -18.37
N ALA A 174 7.03 6.10 -17.46
CA ALA A 174 7.70 7.25 -16.82
C ALA A 174 9.09 6.93 -16.23
N PRO A 175 9.34 5.79 -15.55
CA PRO A 175 10.69 5.47 -15.06
C PRO A 175 11.71 5.29 -16.18
N LEU A 176 11.32 4.68 -17.30
CA LEU A 176 12.18 4.51 -18.47
C LEU A 176 12.44 5.86 -19.15
N ALA A 177 11.37 6.61 -19.38
CA ALA A 177 11.43 7.93 -20.01
C ALA A 177 12.27 8.92 -19.19
N ASN A 178 12.16 8.90 -17.85
CA ASN A 178 13.02 9.68 -16.96
C ASN A 178 14.48 9.22 -17.00
N ALA A 179 14.73 7.92 -17.25
CA ALA A 179 16.08 7.40 -17.41
C ALA A 179 16.72 7.81 -18.75
N THR A 180 15.93 8.02 -19.79
CA THR A 180 16.36 8.45 -21.14
C THR A 180 16.15 9.95 -21.42
N ASN A 181 15.49 10.69 -20.51
CA ASN A 181 14.97 12.04 -20.71
C ASN A 181 14.03 12.18 -21.92
N GLU A 182 13.24 11.16 -22.18
CA GLU A 182 12.20 11.17 -23.21
C GLU A 182 10.85 11.58 -22.61
N HIS A 183 9.90 12.00 -23.45
CA HIS A 183 8.55 12.31 -23.01
C HIS A 183 7.63 11.15 -23.35
N PRO A 184 6.96 10.51 -22.37
CA PRO A 184 5.95 9.52 -22.67
C PRO A 184 4.73 10.22 -23.30
N GLY A 185 4.35 9.80 -24.52
CA GLY A 185 3.32 10.48 -25.31
C GLY A 185 1.93 9.84 -25.33
N SER A 186 1.71 8.75 -24.58
CA SER A 186 0.47 7.96 -24.67
C SER A 186 -0.34 7.98 -23.38
N SER A 187 -1.65 8.22 -23.49
CA SER A 187 -2.63 8.18 -22.39
C SER A 187 -3.50 6.92 -22.43
N ILE A 188 -3.06 5.87 -23.15
CA ILE A 188 -3.81 4.62 -23.23
C ILE A 188 -3.74 3.91 -21.88
N ASN A 189 -4.89 3.50 -21.34
CA ASN A 189 -4.92 2.66 -20.14
C ASN A 189 -4.49 1.25 -20.49
N LEU A 190 -3.54 0.74 -19.71
CA LEU A 190 -3.01 -0.60 -19.88
C LEU A 190 -3.83 -1.61 -19.09
N PRO A 191 -4.09 -2.81 -19.64
CA PRO A 191 -4.96 -3.81 -19.02
C PRO A 191 -4.33 -4.39 -17.74
N LEU A 192 -5.17 -4.72 -16.76
CA LEU A 192 -4.77 -5.56 -15.63
C LEU A 192 -5.33 -6.95 -15.87
N THR A 193 -4.48 -7.98 -15.88
CA THR A 193 -4.86 -9.33 -16.36
C THR A 193 -4.84 -10.35 -15.24
N GLU A 194 -4.12 -10.08 -14.15
CA GLU A 194 -3.91 -10.99 -13.04
C GLU A 194 -4.24 -10.32 -11.71
N ILE A 195 -4.65 -11.13 -10.74
CA ILE A 195 -4.94 -10.74 -9.36
C ILE A 195 -4.34 -11.76 -8.42
N ASP A 196 -3.61 -11.27 -7.43
CA ASP A 196 -3.00 -12.12 -6.41
C ASP A 196 -3.00 -11.46 -5.04
N ARG A 197 -2.88 -12.30 -4.00
CA ARG A 197 -2.84 -11.86 -2.61
C ARG A 197 -1.39 -11.72 -2.16
N PHE A 198 -1.11 -10.70 -1.33
CA PHE A 198 0.17 -10.66 -0.62
C PHE A 198 0.26 -11.79 0.41
N SER A 199 1.45 -12.40 0.52
CA SER A 199 1.67 -13.48 1.47
C SER A 199 1.43 -13.00 2.92
N PRO A 200 0.63 -13.74 3.72
CA PRO A 200 0.21 -13.28 5.05
C PRO A 200 1.34 -13.23 6.08
N ARG A 201 2.51 -13.84 5.82
CA ARG A 201 3.66 -13.75 6.73
C ARG A 201 4.35 -12.38 6.73
N SER A 202 4.11 -11.59 5.68
CA SER A 202 4.84 -10.35 5.43
C SER A 202 3.93 -9.11 5.36
N ALA A 203 2.66 -9.24 5.01
CA ALA A 203 1.76 -8.08 4.96
C ALA A 203 1.32 -7.58 6.35
N PRO A 204 1.18 -6.25 6.55
CA PRO A 204 0.50 -5.67 7.70
C PRO A 204 -0.93 -6.19 7.86
N PRO A 205 -1.52 -6.12 9.08
CA PRO A 205 -2.85 -6.66 9.35
C PRO A 205 -3.92 -6.22 8.34
N GLY A 206 -4.83 -7.14 8.05
CA GLY A 206 -5.90 -6.99 7.07
C GLY A 206 -5.61 -7.71 5.76
N PHE A 207 -6.40 -7.40 4.72
CA PHE A 207 -6.42 -8.17 3.49
C PHE A 207 -5.93 -7.34 2.33
N TRP A 208 -4.70 -7.62 1.92
CA TRP A 208 -4.00 -6.91 0.85
C TRP A 208 -3.89 -7.81 -0.37
N PHE A 209 -4.19 -7.25 -1.52
CA PHE A 209 -4.03 -7.90 -2.81
C PHE A 209 -3.59 -6.90 -3.86
N TYR A 210 -3.13 -7.39 -4.99
CA TYR A 210 -2.69 -6.58 -6.10
C TYR A 210 -3.27 -7.12 -7.40
N LEU A 211 -3.59 -6.19 -8.29
CA LEU A 211 -3.88 -6.46 -9.69
C LEU A 211 -2.63 -6.11 -10.48
N HIS A 212 -2.29 -6.89 -11.49
CA HIS A 212 -1.18 -6.54 -12.38
C HIS A 212 -1.41 -6.94 -13.82
N GLY A 213 -0.69 -6.24 -14.70
CA GLY A 213 -0.45 -6.60 -16.08
C GLY A 213 1.04 -6.56 -16.36
N SER A 214 1.45 -7.14 -17.49
CA SER A 214 2.82 -7.06 -17.97
C SER A 214 2.85 -6.63 -19.43
N ARG A 215 3.99 -6.09 -19.86
CA ARG A 215 4.26 -5.80 -21.27
C ARG A 215 5.75 -5.88 -21.55
N ALA A 216 6.10 -6.29 -22.76
CA ALA A 216 7.45 -6.11 -23.27
C ALA A 216 7.60 -4.71 -23.86
N ASP A 217 8.73 -4.06 -23.62
CA ASP A 217 9.09 -2.77 -24.19
C ASP A 217 10.60 -2.76 -24.51
N GLY A 218 10.95 -3.06 -25.76
CA GLY A 218 12.32 -3.30 -26.16
C GLY A 218 12.96 -4.46 -25.39
N ILE A 219 13.97 -4.16 -24.57
CA ILE A 219 14.65 -5.14 -23.69
C ILE A 219 14.02 -5.24 -22.30
N HIS A 220 13.02 -4.42 -21.99
CA HIS A 220 12.40 -4.36 -20.67
C HIS A 220 11.15 -5.24 -20.62
N HIS A 221 10.99 -5.92 -19.49
CA HIS A 221 9.75 -6.59 -19.13
C HIS A 221 9.10 -5.75 -18.03
N LEU A 222 8.20 -4.86 -18.43
CA LEU A 222 7.52 -3.95 -17.52
C LEU A 222 6.36 -4.72 -16.86
N THR A 223 6.32 -4.68 -15.54
CA THR A 223 5.14 -5.10 -14.77
C THR A 223 4.53 -3.88 -14.09
N TYR A 224 3.22 -3.75 -14.13
CA TYR A 224 2.51 -2.60 -13.57
C TYR A 224 1.20 -3.06 -12.94
N GLY A 225 0.63 -2.24 -12.07
CA GLY A 225 -0.54 -2.68 -11.35
C GLY A 225 -1.13 -1.70 -10.37
N GLN A 226 -2.04 -2.25 -9.59
CA GLN A 226 -2.75 -1.56 -8.52
C GLN A 226 -2.73 -2.42 -7.26
N ILE A 227 -2.64 -1.78 -6.10
CA ILE A 227 -2.71 -2.44 -4.80
C ILE A 227 -4.02 -2.03 -4.15
N PHE A 228 -4.70 -3.01 -3.58
CA PHE A 228 -5.95 -2.84 -2.88
C PHE A 228 -5.87 -3.36 -1.45
N PHE A 229 -6.67 -2.73 -0.61
CA PHE A 229 -6.92 -3.13 0.76
C PHE A 229 -8.41 -3.39 0.94
N TYR A 230 -8.75 -4.55 1.49
CA TYR A 230 -10.10 -4.82 1.95
C TYR A 230 -10.21 -4.48 3.44
N ASN A 231 -11.14 -3.58 3.77
CA ASN A 231 -11.45 -3.20 5.14
C ASN A 231 -12.62 -4.05 5.67
N PRO A 232 -12.38 -5.02 6.59
CA PRO A 232 -13.41 -5.90 7.11
C PRO A 232 -14.39 -5.23 8.09
N GLU A 233 -14.12 -3.99 8.55
CA GLU A 233 -15.05 -3.24 9.40
C GLU A 233 -16.12 -2.49 8.58
N ARG A 234 -15.85 -2.30 7.28
CA ARG A 234 -16.69 -1.48 6.39
C ARG A 234 -17.17 -2.24 5.16
N ASP A 235 -16.81 -3.51 5.03
CA ASP A 235 -17.11 -4.37 3.88
C ASP A 235 -16.83 -3.68 2.53
N ARG A 236 -15.66 -3.02 2.44
CA ARG A 236 -15.31 -2.20 1.27
C ARG A 236 -13.88 -2.43 0.82
N LEU A 237 -13.70 -2.48 -0.50
CA LEU A 237 -12.41 -2.46 -1.17
C LEU A 237 -11.95 -1.02 -1.37
N GLN A 238 -10.66 -0.76 -1.12
CA GLN A 238 -10.03 0.52 -1.33
C GLN A 238 -8.79 0.34 -2.21
N GLN A 239 -8.69 1.09 -3.31
CA GLN A 239 -7.45 1.21 -4.06
C GLN A 239 -6.45 2.05 -3.25
N MET A 240 -5.29 1.48 -2.98
CA MET A 240 -4.27 2.07 -2.12
C MET A 240 -3.17 2.75 -2.92
N LEU A 241 -2.76 2.14 -4.03
CA LEU A 241 -1.62 2.60 -4.81
C LEU A 241 -1.68 2.07 -6.24
N VAL A 242 -1.19 2.89 -7.19
CA VAL A 242 -0.87 2.48 -8.56
C VAL A 242 0.65 2.39 -8.68
N TRP A 243 1.18 1.38 -9.36
CA TRP A 243 2.62 1.10 -9.41
C TRP A 243 3.10 0.58 -10.77
N THR A 244 4.40 0.69 -11.00
CA THR A 244 5.13 0.14 -12.15
C THR A 244 6.52 -0.31 -11.71
N SER A 245 7.04 -1.36 -12.34
CA SER A 245 8.39 -1.91 -12.17
C SER A 245 8.99 -2.24 -13.54
N PRO A 246 10.04 -1.49 -13.97
CA PRO A 246 10.73 -1.79 -15.21
C PRO A 246 11.55 -3.08 -15.24
N GLN A 247 11.73 -3.71 -14.08
CA GLN A 247 12.44 -4.98 -13.92
C GLN A 247 11.48 -6.17 -13.85
N GLY A 248 10.18 -5.94 -14.07
CA GLY A 248 9.16 -6.97 -14.05
C GLY A 248 8.79 -7.46 -12.64
N GLN A 249 9.28 -6.80 -11.60
CA GLN A 249 9.13 -7.25 -10.22
C GLN A 249 7.78 -6.82 -9.63
N ILE A 250 7.15 -7.72 -8.89
CA ILE A 250 5.95 -7.45 -8.09
C ILE A 250 6.35 -6.70 -6.80
N PRO A 251 5.54 -5.75 -6.31
CA PRO A 251 5.76 -5.12 -5.01
C PRO A 251 5.87 -6.16 -3.89
N GLN A 252 6.68 -5.87 -2.87
CA GLN A 252 6.92 -6.79 -1.77
C GLN A 252 6.78 -6.10 -0.42
N TRP A 253 6.25 -6.82 0.56
CA TRP A 253 6.32 -6.39 1.96
C TRP A 253 7.66 -6.83 2.54
N GLN A 254 8.41 -5.88 3.09
CA GLN A 254 9.73 -6.11 3.68
C GLN A 254 9.98 -5.13 4.83
N GLU A 255 10.67 -5.58 5.89
CA GLU A 255 11.13 -4.66 6.93
C GLU A 255 12.39 -3.91 6.47
N ILE A 256 12.26 -2.59 6.34
CA ILE A 256 13.30 -1.68 5.83
C ILE A 256 13.74 -0.71 6.93
N THR A 257 12.80 -0.18 7.73
CA THR A 257 13.13 0.84 8.74
C THR A 257 13.54 0.27 10.09
N GLY A 258 13.43 -1.04 10.31
CA GLY A 258 13.77 -1.72 11.56
C GLY A 258 12.79 -1.46 12.72
N GLY A 259 11.57 -1.01 12.39
CA GLY A 259 10.50 -0.72 13.36
C GLY A 259 9.60 -1.91 13.71
N GLY A 260 9.89 -3.12 13.20
CA GLY A 260 9.10 -4.34 13.40
C GLY A 260 7.84 -4.46 12.54
N MET A 261 7.47 -3.41 11.79
CA MET A 261 6.38 -3.45 10.81
C MET A 261 6.98 -3.39 9.40
N GLN A 262 6.51 -4.29 8.53
CA GLN A 262 6.97 -4.32 7.15
C GLN A 262 6.41 -3.15 6.33
N GLU A 263 7.25 -2.62 5.45
CA GLU A 263 6.92 -1.61 4.47
C GLU A 263 6.71 -2.23 3.08
N LEU A 264 5.90 -1.58 2.26
CA LEU A 264 5.71 -1.97 0.87
C LEU A 264 6.84 -1.38 0.03
N LEU A 265 7.66 -2.24 -0.55
CA LEU A 265 8.75 -1.93 -1.47
C LEU A 265 8.30 -2.08 -2.92
N ILE A 266 8.57 -1.05 -3.72
CA ILE A 266 8.41 -1.08 -5.18
C ILE A 266 9.76 -0.74 -5.81
N ASN A 267 10.26 -1.66 -6.65
CA ASN A 267 11.48 -1.45 -7.41
C ASN A 267 11.16 -0.85 -8.78
N GLN A 268 11.54 0.41 -8.99
CA GLN A 268 11.41 1.16 -10.24
C GLN A 268 12.77 1.36 -10.94
N SER A 269 13.81 0.62 -10.53
CA SER A 269 15.18 0.82 -11.03
C SER A 269 15.30 0.56 -12.52
N VAL A 270 16.12 1.36 -13.20
CA VAL A 270 16.39 1.24 -14.64
C VAL A 270 17.90 1.12 -14.86
N GLY A 271 18.34 -0.02 -15.40
CA GLY A 271 19.76 -0.31 -15.55
C GLY A 271 20.49 -0.26 -14.21
N LEU A 272 21.57 0.52 -14.14
CA LEU A 272 22.38 0.71 -12.93
C LEU A 272 21.84 1.78 -11.99
N GLU A 273 20.72 2.43 -12.32
CA GLU A 273 20.19 3.53 -11.52
C GLU A 273 19.09 3.03 -10.59
N PRO A 274 19.37 2.92 -9.27
CA PRO A 274 18.38 2.42 -8.33
C PRO A 274 17.28 3.45 -8.11
N GLN A 275 16.05 2.98 -8.11
CA GLN A 275 14.85 3.76 -7.81
C GLN A 275 13.90 2.89 -6.99
N PHE A 276 14.03 2.93 -5.67
CA PHE A 276 13.15 2.22 -4.75
C PHE A 276 12.16 3.18 -4.13
N ARG A 277 10.89 2.81 -4.15
CA ARG A 277 9.82 3.51 -3.42
C ARG A 277 9.36 2.65 -2.27
N VAL A 278 9.25 3.25 -1.10
CA VAL A 278 8.94 2.54 0.15
C VAL A 278 7.75 3.21 0.82
N PHE A 279 6.71 2.43 1.12
CA PHE A 279 5.47 2.92 1.71
C PHE A 279 5.21 2.29 3.07
N GLN A 280 4.91 3.12 4.05
CA GLN A 280 4.52 2.71 5.39
C GLN A 280 3.01 2.66 5.51
N VAL A 281 2.49 1.63 6.17
CA VAL A 281 1.08 1.61 6.56
C VAL A 281 0.86 2.57 7.72
N LYS A 282 -0.10 3.48 7.56
CA LYS A 282 -0.57 4.37 8.62
C LYS A 282 -2.01 4.03 8.96
N THR A 283 -2.30 4.02 10.26
CA THR A 283 -3.65 3.83 10.77
C THR A 283 -4.14 5.07 11.51
N ALA A 284 -5.34 5.54 11.17
CA ALA A 284 -5.98 6.69 11.78
C ALA A 284 -7.32 6.29 12.40
N LYS A 285 -7.43 6.41 13.73
CA LYS A 285 -8.58 5.93 14.51
C LYS A 285 -9.91 6.62 14.21
N SER A 286 -9.90 7.80 13.57
CA SER A 286 -11.09 8.63 13.32
C SER A 286 -11.31 8.98 11.85
N SER A 287 -10.66 8.27 10.92
CA SER A 287 -10.80 8.48 9.48
C SER A 287 -11.84 7.53 8.88
N VAL A 288 -12.58 7.99 7.88
CA VAL A 288 -13.45 7.14 7.02
C VAL A 288 -12.62 6.06 6.33
N TYR A 289 -11.37 6.38 6.01
CA TYR A 289 -10.35 5.47 5.50
C TYR A 289 -9.27 5.31 6.57
N PRO A 290 -9.44 4.38 7.52
CA PRO A 290 -8.55 4.27 8.67
C PRO A 290 -7.17 3.77 8.28
N THR A 291 -6.99 3.17 7.09
CA THR A 291 -5.72 2.64 6.62
C THR A 291 -5.27 3.39 5.36
N SER A 292 -4.01 3.82 5.33
CA SER A 292 -3.39 4.46 4.16
C SER A 292 -1.94 4.01 3.98
N LEU A 293 -1.43 4.13 2.75
CA LEU A 293 0.00 3.99 2.43
C LEU A 293 0.63 5.39 2.35
N GLU A 294 1.66 5.64 3.15
CA GLU A 294 2.43 6.89 3.13
C GLU A 294 3.85 6.60 2.61
N GLU A 295 4.26 7.26 1.54
CA GLU A 295 5.60 7.12 0.98
C GLU A 295 6.64 7.77 1.90
N ILE A 296 7.79 7.09 2.08
CA ILE A 296 8.97 7.70 2.69
C ILE A 296 9.58 8.64 1.66
N LEU A 297 9.34 9.94 1.80
CA LEU A 297 9.93 10.96 0.94
C LEU A 297 11.20 11.54 1.56
N LEU A 298 12.19 11.87 0.74
CA LEU A 298 13.39 12.60 1.18
C LEU A 298 13.18 14.13 1.26
N GLN A 299 12.01 14.63 0.86
CA GLN A 299 11.61 16.02 0.99
C GLN A 299 10.16 16.12 1.49
N PRO A 300 9.86 16.98 2.48
CA PRO A 300 10.81 17.79 3.27
C PRO A 300 11.68 16.92 4.21
N PRO A 301 12.84 17.41 4.68
CA PRO A 301 13.62 16.73 5.70
C PRO A 301 12.79 16.54 6.97
N ALA A 302 12.77 15.31 7.50
CA ALA A 302 11.99 14.99 8.70
C ALA A 302 12.64 15.48 10.01
N TRP A 303 13.85 16.02 9.92
CA TRP A 303 14.59 16.54 11.06
C TRP A 303 15.30 17.83 10.70
N ASN A 304 15.06 18.87 11.50
CA ASN A 304 15.65 20.19 11.32
C ASN A 304 17.12 20.21 11.81
N ASP A 305 17.99 19.57 11.05
CA ASP A 305 19.45 19.59 11.21
C ASP A 305 20.10 19.87 9.85
N LYS A 306 21.06 20.80 9.83
CA LYS A 306 21.69 21.24 8.57
C LYS A 306 22.52 20.13 7.93
N ALA A 307 23.26 19.34 8.73
CA ALA A 307 24.05 18.24 8.20
C ALA A 307 23.15 17.13 7.65
N PHE A 308 22.04 16.84 8.34
CA PHE A 308 21.02 15.92 7.85
C PHE A 308 20.39 16.38 6.54
N THR A 309 19.98 17.65 6.47
CA THR A 309 19.38 18.24 5.26
C THR A 309 20.34 18.19 4.07
N ASN A 310 21.61 18.53 4.29
CA ASN A 310 22.64 18.45 3.25
C ASN A 310 22.87 17.00 2.78
N ALA A 311 22.89 16.03 3.70
CA ALA A 311 23.03 14.62 3.35
C ALA A 311 21.85 14.12 2.52
N LEU A 312 20.61 14.53 2.83
CA LEU A 312 19.45 14.22 2.00
C LEU A 312 19.53 14.88 0.61
N GLN A 313 20.07 16.10 0.52
CA GLN A 313 20.31 16.75 -0.77
C GLN A 313 21.32 15.95 -1.62
N VAL A 314 22.35 15.37 -1.01
CA VAL A 314 23.30 14.47 -1.69
C VAL A 314 22.59 13.21 -2.18
N ALA A 315 21.80 12.57 -1.31
CA ALA A 315 21.07 11.36 -1.66
C ALA A 315 20.14 11.60 -2.86
N ARG A 316 19.40 12.71 -2.84
CA ARG A 316 18.46 13.09 -3.91
C ARG A 316 19.12 13.36 -5.27
N SER A 317 20.42 13.63 -5.32
CA SER A 317 21.15 13.70 -6.59
C SER A 317 21.56 12.32 -7.11
N GLY A 318 21.14 11.23 -6.45
CA GLY A 318 21.54 9.86 -6.73
C GLY A 318 22.85 9.43 -6.07
N LEU A 319 23.54 10.32 -5.33
CA LEU A 319 24.78 9.99 -4.62
C LEU A 319 24.50 9.27 -3.30
N TRP A 320 23.91 8.07 -3.42
CA TRP A 320 23.39 7.28 -2.32
C TRP A 320 24.46 6.89 -1.30
N SER A 321 25.56 6.24 -1.73
CA SER A 321 26.61 5.78 -0.82
C SER A 321 27.36 6.91 -0.08
N PRO A 322 27.74 8.04 -0.72
CA PRO A 322 28.29 9.18 0.01
C PRO A 322 27.30 9.76 1.03
N ALA A 323 26.01 9.82 0.68
CA ALA A 323 24.97 10.30 1.57
C ALA A 323 24.77 9.35 2.77
N ASP A 324 24.68 8.04 2.53
CA ASP A 324 24.53 7.04 3.59
C ASP A 324 25.71 7.10 4.58
N LYS A 325 26.96 7.14 4.08
CA LYS A 325 28.15 7.31 4.93
C LYS A 325 28.07 8.56 5.82
N TRP A 326 27.59 9.68 5.25
CA TRP A 326 27.39 10.91 6.02
C TRP A 326 26.27 10.76 7.06
N LEU A 327 25.14 10.16 6.70
CA LEU A 327 24.03 9.89 7.62
C LEU A 327 24.44 8.94 8.76
N GLN A 328 25.22 7.90 8.46
CA GLN A 328 25.79 7.01 9.48
C GLN A 328 26.70 7.77 10.47
N PHE A 329 27.51 8.71 9.99
CA PHE A 329 28.31 9.57 10.86
C PHE A 329 27.42 10.42 11.78
N ILE A 330 26.36 11.02 11.25
CA ILE A 330 25.38 11.79 12.02
C ILE A 330 24.70 10.88 13.07
N GLN A 331 24.29 9.67 12.69
CA GLN A 331 23.71 8.67 13.60
C GLN A 331 24.66 8.35 14.75
N LYS A 332 25.94 8.07 14.47
CA LYS A 332 26.96 7.79 15.49
C LYS A 332 27.17 8.95 16.46
N GLN A 333 27.14 10.19 15.97
CA GLN A 333 27.28 11.38 16.81
C GLN A 333 26.06 11.65 17.69
N LYS A 334 24.85 11.30 17.21
CA LYS A 334 23.58 11.74 17.82
C LYS A 334 22.85 10.63 18.58
N LYS A 335 23.30 9.38 18.44
CA LYS A 335 22.96 8.11 19.13
C LYS A 335 21.47 7.77 19.29
N SER A 336 20.65 8.66 19.85
CA SER A 336 19.23 8.43 20.17
C SER A 336 18.32 9.65 19.99
N LYS A 337 18.84 10.78 19.48
CA LYS A 337 18.04 12.01 19.27
C LYS A 337 17.39 12.12 17.87
N ILE A 338 17.42 11.06 17.06
CA ILE A 338 16.93 11.11 15.68
C ILE A 338 15.46 10.70 15.64
N PRO A 339 14.54 11.57 15.18
CA PRO A 339 13.13 11.24 15.06
C PRO A 339 12.86 10.02 14.17
N ALA A 340 11.81 9.25 14.46
CA ALA A 340 11.47 8.04 13.69
C ALA A 340 11.29 8.30 12.18
N ARG A 341 10.66 9.42 11.79
CA ARG A 341 10.55 9.81 10.37
C ARG A 341 11.91 10.09 9.72
N ALA A 342 12.87 10.62 10.46
CA ALA A 342 14.23 10.81 9.96
C ALA A 342 15.00 9.49 9.88
N GLN A 343 14.75 8.55 10.80
CA GLN A 343 15.28 7.18 10.68
C GLN A 343 14.76 6.48 9.42
N ALA A 344 13.47 6.66 9.09
CA ALA A 344 12.88 6.13 7.87
C ALA A 344 13.55 6.71 6.60
N GLN A 345 13.81 8.02 6.57
CA GLN A 345 14.57 8.66 5.48
C GLN A 345 16.00 8.08 5.38
N ILE A 346 16.67 7.84 6.51
CA ILE A 346 18.01 7.21 6.50
C ILE A 346 17.97 5.79 5.95
N ALA A 347 16.97 5.00 6.36
CA ALA A 347 16.79 3.64 5.86
C ALA A 347 16.55 3.60 4.34
N LEU A 348 15.77 4.55 3.80
CA LEU A 348 15.57 4.66 2.36
C LEU A 348 16.88 4.98 1.62
N VAL A 349 17.70 5.91 2.15
CA VAL A 349 19.01 6.23 1.56
C VAL A 349 19.94 5.02 1.62
N ARG A 350 19.94 4.28 2.74
CA ARG A 350 20.73 3.07 2.91
C ARG A 350 20.34 1.99 1.89
N LEU A 351 19.04 1.74 1.69
CA LEU A 351 18.56 0.76 0.72
C LEU A 351 19.12 1.02 -0.68
N HIS A 352 19.12 2.28 -1.13
CA HIS A 352 19.71 2.65 -2.41
C HIS A 352 21.23 2.52 -2.41
N ALA A 353 21.90 2.93 -1.33
CA ALA A 353 23.35 2.86 -1.20
C ALA A 353 23.88 1.42 -1.21
N GLU A 354 23.16 0.48 -0.58
CA GLU A 354 23.48 -0.94 -0.62
C GLU A 354 23.43 -1.45 -2.06
N GLN A 355 22.38 -1.10 -2.81
CA GLN A 355 22.26 -1.49 -4.21
C GLN A 355 23.38 -0.90 -5.10
N THR A 356 23.67 0.40 -4.98
CA THR A 356 24.77 1.00 -5.77
C THR A 356 26.14 0.45 -5.37
N THR A 357 26.32 0.11 -4.09
CA THR A 357 27.54 -0.51 -3.59
C THR A 357 27.74 -1.90 -4.20
N ILE A 358 26.70 -2.74 -4.18
CA ILE A 358 26.72 -4.07 -4.83
C ILE A 358 27.06 -3.93 -6.32
N GLN A 359 26.45 -2.97 -7.00
CA GLN A 359 26.75 -2.71 -8.42
C GLN A 359 28.19 -2.23 -8.64
N ALA A 360 28.72 -1.36 -7.79
CA ALA A 360 30.09 -0.86 -7.92
C ALA A 360 31.16 -1.90 -7.59
N ASP A 361 30.83 -2.88 -6.74
CA ASP A 361 31.70 -3.98 -6.33
C ASP A 361 31.56 -5.22 -7.23
N ALA A 362 30.64 -5.22 -8.20
CA ALA A 362 30.44 -6.32 -9.13
C ALA A 362 31.58 -6.44 -10.16
N ASP A 363 31.86 -7.67 -10.58
CA ASP A 363 32.82 -7.99 -11.64
C ASP A 363 32.20 -7.75 -13.03
N TRP A 364 32.31 -6.51 -13.50
CA TRP A 364 31.79 -6.12 -14.81
C TRP A 364 32.64 -6.65 -15.97
N ALA A 365 31.96 -7.16 -17.00
CA ALA A 365 32.60 -7.61 -18.23
C ALA A 365 33.20 -6.45 -19.05
N SER A 366 32.65 -5.23 -18.92
CA SER A 366 33.15 -4.04 -19.62
C SER A 366 33.72 -2.99 -18.64
N PRO A 367 34.87 -2.36 -18.95
CA PRO A 367 35.35 -1.22 -18.17
C PRO A 367 34.37 -0.05 -18.16
N GLY A 368 33.59 0.14 -19.23
CA GLY A 368 32.52 1.14 -19.32
C GLY A 368 31.47 0.99 -18.21
N GLN A 369 30.93 -0.22 -18.03
CA GLN A 369 29.97 -0.50 -16.97
C GLN A 369 30.59 -0.35 -15.58
N ALA A 370 31.84 -0.82 -15.40
CA ALA A 370 32.56 -0.68 -14.13
C ALA A 370 32.76 0.80 -13.74
N VAL A 371 33.14 1.64 -14.70
CA VAL A 371 33.24 3.10 -14.51
C VAL A 371 31.88 3.67 -14.13
N LEU A 372 30.83 3.38 -14.90
CA LEU A 372 29.50 3.93 -14.66
C LEU A 372 28.95 3.52 -13.28
N ALA A 373 29.08 2.25 -12.88
CA ALA A 373 28.66 1.78 -11.56
C ALA A 373 29.40 2.51 -10.44
N ASN A 374 30.71 2.72 -10.57
CA ASN A 374 31.49 3.47 -9.57
C ASN A 374 31.14 4.96 -9.54
N LEU A 375 30.77 5.59 -10.67
CA LEU A 375 30.30 6.97 -10.71
C LEU A 375 28.91 7.12 -10.06
N ILE A 376 28.01 6.17 -10.30
CA ILE A 376 26.68 6.12 -9.67
C ILE A 376 26.81 5.94 -8.16
N ASP A 377 27.73 5.08 -7.70
CA ASP A 377 28.02 4.91 -6.28
C ASP A 377 28.82 6.08 -5.66
N GLY A 378 29.29 7.05 -6.45
CA GLY A 378 30.08 8.19 -5.97
C GLY A 378 31.53 7.85 -5.58
N ARG A 379 32.06 6.71 -6.06
CA ARG A 379 33.45 6.27 -5.91
C ARG A 379 34.33 6.84 -7.04
N TRP A 380 34.36 8.16 -7.16
CA TRP A 380 35.04 8.92 -8.23
C TRP A 380 36.49 8.48 -8.51
N GLY A 381 37.28 8.27 -7.45
CA GLY A 381 38.67 7.83 -7.58
C GLY A 381 38.83 6.39 -8.07
N ASN A 382 37.90 5.49 -7.72
CA ASN A 382 37.92 4.13 -8.24
C ASN A 382 37.53 4.11 -9.72
N ALA A 383 36.50 4.87 -10.11
CA ALA A 383 36.16 5.06 -11.52
C ALA A 383 37.37 5.58 -12.32
N LEU A 384 38.10 6.56 -11.78
CA LEU A 384 39.29 7.12 -12.44
C LEU A 384 40.41 6.08 -12.59
N ARG A 385 40.60 5.22 -11.59
CA ARG A 385 41.57 4.11 -11.65
C ARG A 385 41.19 3.07 -12.70
N ILE A 386 39.90 2.77 -12.86
CA ILE A 386 39.42 1.86 -13.91
C ILE A 386 39.67 2.47 -15.29
N LEU A 387 39.37 3.77 -15.48
CA LEU A 387 39.69 4.50 -16.71
C LEU A 387 41.20 4.51 -17.00
N GLN A 388 42.03 4.64 -15.97
CA GLN A 388 43.49 4.55 -16.09
C GLN A 388 43.95 3.20 -16.66
N ASN A 389 43.27 2.13 -16.27
CA ASN A 389 43.62 0.76 -16.63
C ASN A 389 42.87 0.24 -17.87
N SER A 390 41.93 1.00 -18.44
CA SER A 390 41.02 0.51 -19.49
C SER A 390 41.64 0.41 -20.89
N GLY A 391 42.89 0.84 -21.08
CA GLY A 391 43.61 0.73 -22.36
C GLY A 391 42.84 1.36 -23.53
N THR A 392 42.46 0.56 -24.53
CA THR A 392 41.73 0.99 -25.73
C THR A 392 40.23 1.18 -25.54
N ASN A 393 39.65 0.78 -24.40
CA ASN A 393 38.19 0.86 -24.14
C ASN A 393 37.70 2.27 -23.77
N VAL A 394 38.52 3.30 -23.97
CA VAL A 394 38.20 4.70 -23.64
C VAL A 394 37.06 5.25 -24.50
N SER A 395 36.90 4.78 -25.74
CA SER A 395 35.81 5.22 -26.64
C SER A 395 34.44 4.67 -26.23
N GLU A 396 34.40 3.49 -25.62
CA GLU A 396 33.19 2.96 -24.96
C GLU A 396 32.76 3.87 -23.81
N ILE A 397 33.69 4.23 -22.92
CA ILE A 397 33.43 5.12 -21.79
C ILE A 397 32.94 6.48 -22.30
N SER A 398 33.59 7.05 -23.32
CA SER A 398 33.15 8.31 -23.93
C SER A 398 31.70 8.27 -24.43
N ARG A 399 31.31 7.18 -25.11
CA ARG A 399 29.93 6.99 -25.59
C ARG A 399 28.94 6.88 -24.43
N LEU A 400 29.28 6.17 -23.36
CA LEU A 400 28.43 6.05 -22.16
C LEU A 400 28.21 7.40 -21.48
N LEU A 401 29.28 8.19 -21.31
CA LEU A 401 29.18 9.54 -20.73
C LEU A 401 28.34 10.48 -21.60
N LYS A 402 28.48 10.37 -22.93
CA LYS A 402 27.68 11.13 -23.89
C LYS A 402 26.20 10.74 -23.86
N ALA A 403 25.89 9.47 -23.66
CA ALA A 403 24.53 8.95 -23.58
C ALA A 403 23.85 9.25 -22.23
N ASP A 404 24.60 9.61 -21.19
CA ASP A 404 23.99 10.04 -19.93
C ASP A 404 23.24 11.36 -20.13
N GLY A 405 21.95 11.35 -19.79
CA GLY A 405 21.04 12.49 -19.88
C GLY A 405 21.32 13.65 -18.90
N GLY A 406 22.53 13.77 -18.35
CA GLY A 406 22.91 14.85 -17.44
C GLY A 406 22.84 14.51 -15.95
N ARG A 407 22.44 13.29 -15.58
CA ARG A 407 22.38 12.83 -14.18
C ARG A 407 23.77 12.81 -13.55
N LEU A 408 24.79 12.35 -14.29
CA LEU A 408 26.18 12.40 -13.84
C LEU A 408 26.67 13.85 -13.65
N GLY A 409 26.22 14.77 -14.52
CA GLY A 409 26.49 16.19 -14.38
C GLY A 409 25.90 16.79 -13.09
N ASP A 410 24.67 16.43 -12.75
CA ASP A 410 24.02 16.87 -11.52
C ASP A 410 24.71 16.33 -10.26
N ARG A 411 25.13 15.06 -10.29
CA ARG A 411 25.93 14.44 -9.21
C ARG A 411 27.24 15.20 -9.00
N VAL A 412 27.95 15.54 -10.07
CA VAL A 412 29.20 16.35 -10.02
C VAL A 412 28.93 17.72 -9.40
N ARG A 413 27.90 18.42 -9.88
CA ARG A 413 27.54 19.76 -9.38
C ARG A 413 27.25 19.74 -7.88
N ILE A 414 26.47 18.78 -7.40
CA ILE A 414 26.14 18.64 -5.98
C ILE A 414 27.38 18.26 -5.16
N ALA A 415 28.21 17.32 -5.64
CA ALA A 415 29.43 16.92 -4.96
C ALA A 415 30.43 18.08 -4.79
N LEU A 416 30.64 18.89 -5.84
CA LEU A 416 31.51 20.07 -5.79
C LEU A 416 30.92 21.21 -4.95
N GLY A 417 29.58 21.36 -4.92
CA GLY A 417 28.91 22.33 -4.06
C GLY A 417 29.17 22.08 -2.56
N ILE A 418 29.41 20.83 -2.18
CA ILE A 418 29.69 20.42 -0.80
C ILE A 418 31.18 20.50 -0.50
N ASN A 419 32.02 20.00 -1.41
CA ASN A 419 33.47 20.09 -1.29
C ASN A 419 34.10 20.43 -2.65
N PRO A 420 34.41 21.70 -2.92
CA PRO A 420 34.95 22.12 -4.20
C PRO A 420 36.38 21.63 -4.46
N LYS A 421 37.10 21.14 -3.43
CA LYS A 421 38.52 20.75 -3.53
C LYS A 421 38.73 19.31 -4.00
N ARG A 422 37.66 18.57 -4.33
CA ARG A 422 37.77 17.17 -4.76
C ARG A 422 38.22 17.07 -6.21
N SER A 423 39.52 16.84 -6.40
CA SER A 423 40.13 16.76 -7.74
C SER A 423 39.52 15.68 -8.62
N GLU A 424 39.16 14.51 -8.09
CA GLU A 424 38.58 13.43 -8.90
C GLU A 424 37.19 13.82 -9.43
N VAL A 425 36.42 14.58 -8.64
CA VAL A 425 35.11 15.09 -9.06
C VAL A 425 35.27 16.18 -10.11
N GLN A 426 36.27 17.06 -9.97
CA GLN A 426 36.62 18.06 -10.97
C GLN A 426 37.02 17.41 -12.30
N ILE A 427 37.84 16.34 -12.25
CA ILE A 427 38.26 15.58 -13.44
C ILE A 427 37.03 15.00 -14.14
N TRP A 428 36.20 14.23 -13.43
CA TRP A 428 35.00 13.63 -14.02
C TRP A 428 34.04 14.66 -14.59
N GLY A 429 33.85 15.80 -13.92
CA GLY A 429 33.04 16.89 -14.45
C GLY A 429 33.53 17.41 -15.80
N ALA A 430 34.83 17.59 -15.96
CA ALA A 430 35.41 18.01 -17.24
C ALA A 430 35.24 16.93 -18.32
N LEU A 431 35.44 15.64 -17.98
CA LEU A 431 35.29 14.53 -18.93
C LEU A 431 33.83 14.36 -19.40
N ILE A 432 32.86 14.45 -18.49
CA ILE A 432 31.43 14.40 -18.81
C ILE A 432 31.06 15.53 -19.77
N ILE A 433 31.45 16.78 -19.46
CA ILE A 433 31.16 17.93 -20.31
C ILE A 433 31.81 17.78 -21.68
N ALA A 434 33.05 17.27 -21.74
CA ALA A 434 33.73 17.04 -23.01
C ALA A 434 33.03 16.00 -23.87
N ALA A 435 32.59 14.88 -23.27
CA ALA A 435 31.88 13.80 -23.97
C ALA A 435 30.50 14.24 -24.48
N GLN A 436 29.76 15.01 -23.68
CA GLN A 436 28.42 15.49 -24.03
C GLN A 436 28.44 16.69 -24.97
N THR A 437 29.49 17.51 -24.92
CA THR A 437 29.60 18.73 -25.72
C THR A 437 30.89 18.78 -26.52
N ASN A 438 31.95 19.38 -25.98
CA ASN A 438 33.27 19.45 -26.57
C ASN A 438 34.33 19.89 -25.55
N GLU A 439 35.59 19.71 -25.91
CA GLU A 439 36.76 20.06 -25.10
C GLU A 439 36.81 21.54 -24.70
N LYS A 440 36.42 22.45 -25.60
CA LYS A 440 36.46 23.90 -25.33
C LYS A 440 35.53 24.24 -24.15
N ARG A 441 34.33 23.67 -24.11
CA ARG A 441 33.40 23.85 -22.99
C ARG A 441 33.89 23.19 -21.71
N ALA A 442 34.50 22.01 -21.80
CA ALA A 442 35.09 21.34 -20.63
C ALA A 442 36.21 22.18 -20.00
N ASN A 443 37.10 22.75 -20.81
CA ASN A 443 38.17 23.62 -20.36
C ASN A 443 37.64 24.92 -19.72
N ALA A 444 36.65 25.56 -20.35
CA ALA A 444 36.00 26.75 -19.80
C ALA A 444 35.32 26.45 -18.45
N TRP A 445 34.61 25.32 -18.36
CA TRP A 445 33.98 24.88 -17.13
C TRP A 445 35.02 24.61 -16.03
N LEU A 446 36.12 23.90 -16.34
CA LEU A 446 37.17 23.61 -15.37
C LEU A 446 37.83 24.90 -14.87
N GLN A 447 38.05 25.89 -15.75
CA GLN A 447 38.58 27.19 -15.35
C GLN A 447 37.65 27.98 -14.42
N SER A 448 36.34 27.79 -14.55
CA SER A 448 35.34 28.40 -13.67
C SER A 448 35.22 27.71 -12.29
N GLN A 449 35.76 26.50 -12.13
CA GLN A 449 35.68 25.79 -10.85
C GLN A 449 36.65 26.40 -9.82
N PRO A 450 36.22 26.61 -8.57
CA PRO A 450 37.10 27.06 -7.51
C PRO A 450 38.10 25.96 -7.12
N HIS A 451 39.30 26.37 -6.70
CA HIS A 451 40.33 25.47 -6.13
C HIS A 451 40.82 24.34 -7.07
N VAL A 452 40.77 24.53 -8.38
CA VAL A 452 41.41 23.60 -9.33
C VAL A 452 42.92 23.75 -9.27
N THR A 453 43.63 22.65 -9.01
CA THR A 453 45.10 22.63 -8.99
C THR A 453 45.69 22.48 -10.40
N GLU A 454 46.94 22.90 -10.59
CA GLU A 454 47.65 22.72 -11.86
C GLU A 454 47.78 21.23 -12.23
N GLN A 455 47.97 20.35 -11.23
CA GLN A 455 48.01 18.92 -11.45
C GLN A 455 46.68 18.39 -12.01
N THR A 456 45.55 18.84 -11.44
CA THR A 456 44.22 18.48 -11.94
C THR A 456 44.02 18.96 -13.37
N ARG A 457 44.48 20.17 -13.73
CA ARG A 457 44.39 20.68 -15.11
C ARG A 457 45.17 19.79 -16.08
N LYS A 458 46.41 19.45 -15.73
CA LYS A 458 47.26 18.56 -16.54
C LYS A 458 46.63 17.19 -16.74
N GLU A 459 46.11 16.61 -15.67
CA GLU A 459 45.45 15.30 -15.73
C GLU A 459 44.21 15.34 -16.64
N VAL A 460 43.38 16.39 -16.53
CA VAL A 460 42.24 16.58 -17.44
C VAL A 460 42.71 16.67 -18.90
N GLN A 461 43.76 17.44 -19.22
CA GLN A 461 44.24 17.55 -20.61
C GLN A 461 44.67 16.19 -21.18
N ILE A 462 45.36 15.36 -20.40
CA ILE A 462 45.76 14.01 -20.81
C ILE A 462 44.53 13.16 -21.16
N TRP A 463 43.48 13.19 -20.33
CA TRP A 463 42.27 12.42 -20.55
C TRP A 463 41.44 12.93 -21.72
N LEU A 464 41.36 14.24 -21.92
CA LEU A 464 40.65 14.83 -23.06
C LEU A 464 41.28 14.42 -24.40
N GLN A 465 42.62 14.34 -24.46
CA GLN A 465 43.32 13.83 -25.64
C GLN A 465 43.03 12.35 -25.89
N ARG A 466 43.00 11.52 -24.84
CA ARG A 466 42.70 10.09 -24.96
C ARG A 466 41.25 9.81 -25.36
N LEU A 467 40.29 10.60 -24.86
CA LEU A 467 38.88 10.49 -25.25
C LEU A 467 38.62 10.86 -26.72
N ARG A 468 39.53 11.61 -27.37
CA ARG A 468 39.47 11.96 -28.79
C ARG A 468 40.06 10.91 -29.73
N GLY A 469 41.06 10.17 -29.26
CA GLY A 469 41.89 9.28 -30.09
C GLY A 469 41.35 7.85 -30.24
N GLY A 470 40.10 7.59 -29.85
CA GLY A 470 39.47 6.27 -29.87
C GLY A 470 38.12 6.25 -30.56
#